data_AF-A0A2R8CPX8-F1
#
_entry.id   AF-A0A2R8CPX8-F1
#
_cell.length_a   1.000
_cell.length_b   1.000
_cell.length_c   1.000
_cell.angle_alpha   90.00
_cell.angle_beta   90.00
_cell.angle_gamma   90.00
#
_symmetry.space_group_name_H-M   'P 1'
#
loop_
_entity.id
_entity.type
_entity.pdbx_description
1 polymer ?
#
loop_
_entity_poly.entity_id
_entity_poly.type
_entity_poly.pdbx_seq_one_letter_code
_entity_poly.pdbx_strand_id
1 'polypeptide(L)'
;MGADVTTLISALVGAVFGSIGAVSVSHFLQQNAKTKKEKRLILHSKLYPLQDSLESLCYRFDNFANRGGQSVVDNNYFDLTMLYSLGRVLASEQLLTMSDVVPLLDLYFNKLGAYLRSNRIDNLFQGIGFHRYDRATLAEMVMTESGGRFRLSTFIEFRARYESESSNAKDWLKPAVSAINSMSPMKLNELLGEMTTIINDLSKETGVPTTINLRSE
;
A
#
# COMPACT_ATOMS: atom_id res chain seq x y z
N MET A 1 70.19 -12.84 -24.66
CA MET A 1 69.31 -12.03 -23.79
C MET A 1 68.02 -11.79 -24.55
N GLY A 2 66.99 -12.59 -24.31
CA GLY A 2 65.71 -12.49 -25.00
C GLY A 2 64.61 -12.72 -23.99
N ALA A 3 64.38 -11.75 -23.12
CA ALA A 3 63.19 -11.72 -22.28
C ALA A 3 61.99 -11.37 -23.19
N ASP A 4 61.55 -12.40 -23.89
CA ASP A 4 60.18 -12.75 -24.22
C ASP A 4 59.17 -11.59 -24.24
N VAL A 5 59.19 -10.85 -25.35
CA VAL A 5 58.16 -9.86 -25.75
C VAL A 5 56.77 -10.50 -25.71
N THR A 6 56.68 -11.80 -25.98
CA THR A 6 55.47 -12.62 -25.88
C THR A 6 54.88 -12.61 -24.47
N THR A 7 55.72 -12.79 -23.44
CA THR A 7 55.31 -12.81 -22.02
C THR A 7 54.80 -11.44 -21.56
N LEU A 8 55.41 -10.36 -22.05
CA LEU A 8 54.99 -8.99 -21.75
C LEU A 8 53.63 -8.65 -22.39
N ILE A 9 53.40 -9.08 -23.64
CA ILE A 9 52.13 -8.87 -24.35
C ILE A 9 51.01 -9.71 -23.74
N SER A 10 51.24 -10.97 -23.38
CA SER A 10 50.24 -11.80 -22.70
C SER A 10 49.89 -11.29 -21.30
N ALA A 11 50.85 -10.73 -20.56
CA ALA A 11 50.60 -10.09 -19.28
C ALA A 11 49.79 -8.79 -19.42
N LEU A 12 50.05 -8.00 -20.47
CA LEU A 12 49.31 -6.78 -20.78
C LEU A 12 47.86 -7.07 -21.19
N VAL A 13 47.65 -8.09 -22.02
CA VAL A 13 46.32 -8.53 -22.48
C VAL A 13 45.52 -9.10 -21.31
N GLY A 14 46.12 -9.94 -20.46
CA GLY A 14 45.47 -10.45 -19.25
C GLY A 14 45.05 -9.35 -18.25
N ALA A 15 45.87 -8.31 -18.08
CA ALA A 15 45.57 -7.18 -17.21
C ALA A 15 44.46 -6.26 -17.77
N VAL A 16 44.40 -6.08 -19.10
CA VAL A 16 43.37 -5.26 -19.76
C VAL A 16 42.01 -5.97 -19.78
N PHE A 17 41.97 -7.27 -20.04
CA PHE A 17 40.71 -8.04 -19.98
C PHE A 17 40.22 -8.26 -18.54
N GLY A 18 41.14 -8.46 -17.58
CA GLY A 18 40.79 -8.56 -16.16
C GLY A 18 40.24 -7.26 -15.57
N SER A 19 40.78 -6.10 -15.97
CA SER A 19 40.35 -4.79 -15.45
C SER A 19 39.02 -4.33 -16.05
N ILE A 20 38.81 -4.48 -17.36
CA ILE A 20 37.52 -4.12 -17.99
C ILE A 20 36.41 -5.07 -17.55
N GLY A 21 36.67 -6.38 -17.50
CA GLY A 21 35.70 -7.38 -17.05
C GLY A 21 35.31 -7.23 -15.57
N ALA A 22 36.27 -6.97 -14.68
CA ALA A 22 35.99 -6.75 -13.27
C ALA A 22 35.18 -5.46 -13.03
N VAL A 23 35.44 -4.39 -13.78
CA VAL A 23 34.65 -3.15 -13.71
C VAL A 23 33.22 -3.37 -14.20
N SER A 24 33.02 -4.08 -15.32
CA SER A 24 31.67 -4.39 -15.82
C SER A 24 30.87 -5.28 -14.86
N VAL A 25 31.50 -6.31 -14.27
CA VAL A 25 30.86 -7.17 -13.26
C VAL A 25 30.54 -6.37 -11.99
N SER A 26 31.47 -5.54 -11.51
CA SER A 26 31.26 -4.67 -10.35
C SER A 26 30.09 -3.71 -10.60
N HIS A 27 30.04 -3.06 -11.76
CA HIS A 27 28.96 -2.15 -12.13
C HIS A 27 27.61 -2.88 -12.21
N PHE A 28 27.56 -4.08 -12.80
CA PHE A 28 26.36 -4.91 -12.85
C PHE A 28 25.88 -5.32 -11.44
N LEU A 29 26.80 -5.75 -10.56
CA LEU A 29 26.48 -6.11 -9.19
C LEU A 29 25.98 -4.91 -8.37
N GLN A 30 26.62 -3.74 -8.52
CA GLN A 30 26.20 -2.50 -7.86
C GLN A 30 24.81 -2.05 -8.35
N GLN A 31 24.56 -2.12 -9.66
CA GLN A 31 23.25 -1.78 -10.23
C GLN A 31 22.16 -2.73 -9.72
N ASN A 32 22.43 -4.05 -9.70
CA ASN A 32 21.51 -5.04 -9.16
C ASN A 32 21.24 -4.82 -7.66
N ALA A 33 22.27 -4.47 -6.89
CA ALA A 33 22.11 -4.17 -5.47
C ALA A 33 21.26 -2.92 -5.25
N LYS A 34 21.46 -1.87 -6.06
CA LYS A 34 20.67 -0.65 -6.04
C LYS A 34 19.20 -0.93 -6.39
N THR A 35 18.95 -1.63 -7.49
CA THR A 35 17.60 -2.05 -7.90
C THR A 35 16.90 -2.89 -6.83
N LYS A 36 17.60 -3.86 -6.22
CA LYS A 36 17.06 -4.66 -5.11
C LYS A 36 16.71 -3.80 -3.89
N LYS A 37 17.56 -2.82 -3.56
CA LYS A 37 17.33 -1.89 -2.44
C LYS A 37 16.12 -1.01 -2.70
N GLU A 38 15.99 -0.44 -3.89
CA GLU A 38 14.85 0.39 -4.29
C GLU A 38 13.54 -0.40 -4.33
N LYS A 39 13.56 -1.60 -4.92
CA LYS A 39 12.42 -2.52 -4.91
C LYS A 39 11.96 -2.84 -3.48
N ARG A 40 12.90 -3.18 -2.58
CA ARG A 40 12.59 -3.42 -1.16
C ARG A 40 12.02 -2.18 -0.49
N LEU A 41 12.56 -1.00 -0.77
CA LEU A 41 12.07 0.25 -0.17
C LEU A 41 10.63 0.53 -0.58
N ILE A 42 10.28 0.40 -1.86
CA ILE A 42 8.91 0.59 -2.35
C ILE A 42 7.97 -0.46 -1.74
N LEU A 43 8.41 -1.72 -1.70
CA LEU A 43 7.65 -2.79 -1.08
C LEU A 43 7.31 -2.48 0.38
N HIS A 44 8.31 -2.18 1.21
CA HIS A 44 8.11 -1.96 2.64
C HIS A 44 7.42 -0.64 2.97
N SER A 45 7.70 0.44 2.24
CA SER A 45 7.18 1.77 2.57
C SER A 45 5.84 2.11 1.93
N LYS A 46 5.40 1.35 0.91
CA LYS A 46 4.21 1.68 0.13
C LYS A 46 3.26 0.49 -0.05
N LEU A 47 3.73 -0.62 -0.60
CA LEU A 47 2.86 -1.77 -0.91
C LEU A 47 2.44 -2.54 0.34
N TYR A 48 3.35 -2.76 1.28
CA TYR A 48 3.03 -3.45 2.53
C TYR A 48 1.99 -2.70 3.37
N PRO A 49 2.10 -1.37 3.60
CA PRO A 49 1.05 -0.61 4.27
C PRO A 49 -0.31 -0.65 3.55
N LEU A 50 -0.33 -0.67 2.21
CA LEU A 50 -1.57 -0.82 1.45
C LEU A 50 -2.23 -2.16 1.72
N GLN A 51 -1.48 -3.26 1.56
CA GLN A 51 -1.98 -4.62 1.79
C GLN A 51 -2.44 -4.79 3.25
N ASP A 52 -1.63 -4.37 4.22
CA ASP A 52 -1.97 -4.42 5.66
C ASP A 52 -3.28 -3.65 5.97
N SER A 53 -3.44 -2.46 5.39
CA SER A 53 -4.65 -1.65 5.60
C SER A 53 -5.88 -2.31 4.97
N LEU A 54 -5.74 -2.89 3.78
CA LEU A 54 -6.80 -3.63 3.10
C LEU A 54 -7.21 -4.88 3.90
N GLU A 55 -6.25 -5.68 4.35
CA GLU A 55 -6.52 -6.87 5.18
C GLU A 55 -7.25 -6.49 6.46
N SER A 56 -6.79 -5.43 7.15
CA SER A 56 -7.44 -4.92 8.36
C SER A 56 -8.89 -4.49 8.11
N LEU A 57 -9.16 -3.82 6.99
CA LEU A 57 -10.52 -3.43 6.61
C LEU A 57 -11.39 -4.64 6.26
N CYS A 58 -10.87 -5.61 5.50
CA CYS A 58 -11.56 -6.86 5.19
C CYS A 58 -12.03 -7.58 6.46
N TYR A 59 -11.14 -7.77 7.44
CA TYR A 59 -11.54 -8.43 8.69
C TYR A 59 -12.63 -7.65 9.45
N ARG A 60 -12.62 -6.32 9.38
CA ARG A 60 -13.65 -5.50 10.03
C ARG A 60 -14.99 -5.61 9.32
N PHE A 61 -15.00 -5.60 7.99
CA PHE A 61 -16.21 -5.84 7.21
C PHE A 61 -16.74 -7.26 7.38
N ASP A 62 -15.89 -8.28 7.43
CA ASP A 62 -16.32 -9.67 7.74
C ASP A 62 -16.95 -9.75 9.14
N ASN A 63 -16.31 -9.15 10.15
CA ASN A 63 -16.85 -9.12 11.51
C ASN A 63 -18.19 -8.37 11.58
N PHE A 64 -18.34 -7.28 10.81
CA PHE A 64 -19.58 -6.53 10.71
C PHE A 64 -20.69 -7.32 10.02
N ALA A 65 -20.37 -8.03 8.92
CA ALA A 65 -21.31 -8.83 8.14
C ALA A 65 -21.79 -10.08 8.90
N ASN A 66 -20.87 -10.83 9.48
CA ASN A 66 -21.07 -12.23 9.81
C ASN A 66 -21.04 -12.56 11.30
N ARG A 67 -20.52 -11.67 12.16
CA ARG A 67 -20.18 -12.02 13.55
C ARG A 67 -20.87 -11.17 14.60
N GLY A 68 -21.94 -10.47 14.23
CA GLY A 68 -22.72 -9.67 15.17
C GLY A 68 -21.91 -8.57 15.86
N GLY A 69 -20.90 -8.00 15.19
CA GLY A 69 -20.03 -6.96 15.77
C GLY A 69 -20.80 -5.75 16.32
N GLN A 70 -22.01 -5.49 15.82
CA GLN A 70 -22.92 -4.47 16.36
C GLN A 70 -23.48 -4.79 17.76
N SER A 71 -23.58 -6.06 18.17
CA SER A 71 -24.26 -6.43 19.43
C SER A 71 -23.35 -6.37 20.66
N VAL A 72 -22.03 -6.17 20.49
CA VAL A 72 -21.04 -6.25 21.59
C VAL A 72 -20.17 -4.99 21.70
N VAL A 73 -20.15 -4.12 20.69
CA VAL A 73 -19.27 -2.96 20.62
C VAL A 73 -20.09 -1.68 20.74
N ASP A 74 -19.65 -0.73 21.58
CA ASP A 74 -20.19 0.64 21.59
C ASP A 74 -20.17 1.19 20.16
N ASN A 75 -21.35 1.61 19.65
CA ASN A 75 -21.51 2.12 18.30
C ASN A 75 -20.47 3.20 17.96
N ASN A 76 -20.10 4.04 18.93
CA ASN A 76 -19.11 5.09 18.73
C ASN A 76 -17.68 4.54 18.52
N TYR A 77 -17.30 3.50 19.27
CA TYR A 77 -15.99 2.86 19.10
C TYR A 77 -15.90 2.08 17.79
N PHE A 78 -17.00 1.42 17.42
CA PHE A 78 -17.09 0.73 16.14
C PHE A 78 -16.93 1.72 14.97
N ASP A 79 -17.73 2.79 14.94
CA ASP A 79 -17.68 3.82 13.90
C ASP A 79 -16.27 4.43 13.80
N LEU A 80 -15.68 4.83 14.93
CA LEU A 80 -14.34 5.43 14.97
C LEU A 80 -13.28 4.49 14.38
N THR A 81 -13.30 3.22 14.77
CA THR A 81 -12.28 2.26 14.34
C THR A 81 -12.50 1.79 12.90
N MET A 82 -13.75 1.77 12.43
CA MET A 82 -14.08 1.53 11.03
C MET A 82 -13.61 2.69 10.14
N LEU A 83 -13.92 3.94 10.53
CA LEU A 83 -13.42 5.14 9.86
C LEU A 83 -11.90 5.13 9.76
N TYR A 84 -11.21 4.83 10.86
CA TYR A 84 -9.75 4.76 10.86
C TYR A 84 -9.24 3.74 9.85
N SER A 85 -9.84 2.54 9.80
CA SER A 85 -9.38 1.45 8.94
C SER A 85 -9.65 1.75 7.47
N LEU A 86 -10.85 2.28 7.16
CA LEU A 86 -11.19 2.73 5.81
C LEU A 86 -10.29 3.87 5.36
N GLY A 87 -10.08 4.86 6.22
CA GLY A 87 -9.20 5.98 5.93
C GLY A 87 -7.74 5.56 5.75
N ARG A 88 -7.24 4.55 6.47
CA ARG A 88 -5.90 3.99 6.22
C ARG A 88 -5.77 3.38 4.83
N VAL A 89 -6.80 2.71 4.32
CA VAL A 89 -6.81 2.16 2.95
C VAL A 89 -6.76 3.30 1.94
N LEU A 90 -7.65 4.29 2.06
CA LEU A 90 -7.73 5.44 1.15
C LEU A 90 -6.44 6.27 1.19
N ALA A 91 -5.89 6.53 2.38
CA ALA A 91 -4.62 7.22 2.56
C ALA A 91 -3.44 6.44 1.95
N SER A 92 -3.42 5.10 2.09
CA SER A 92 -2.39 4.27 1.46
C SER A 92 -2.43 4.37 -0.08
N GLU A 93 -3.62 4.33 -0.68
CA GLU A 93 -3.78 4.52 -2.13
C GLU A 93 -3.36 5.93 -2.56
N GLN A 94 -3.78 6.96 -1.81
CA GLN A 94 -3.44 8.35 -2.12
C GLN A 94 -1.93 8.59 -2.02
N LEU A 95 -1.27 8.06 -0.99
CA LEU A 95 0.19 8.12 -0.84
C LEU A 95 0.93 7.45 -1.99
N LEU A 96 0.44 6.31 -2.49
CA LEU A 96 0.99 5.65 -3.68
C LEU A 96 0.90 6.55 -4.91
N THR A 97 -0.23 7.23 -5.07
CA THR A 97 -0.52 8.11 -6.21
C THR A 97 0.28 9.41 -6.16
N MET A 98 0.46 10.01 -4.97
CA MET A 98 1.19 11.26 -4.78
C MET A 98 2.71 11.13 -4.88
N SER A 99 3.27 9.94 -4.65
CA SER A 99 4.73 9.76 -4.48
C SER A 99 5.50 9.54 -5.79
N ASP A 100 4.88 9.70 -6.97
CA ASP A 100 5.42 9.24 -8.27
C ASP A 100 5.86 7.77 -8.28
N VAL A 101 5.32 6.97 -7.35
CA VAL A 101 5.72 5.56 -7.16
C VAL A 101 5.07 4.66 -8.20
N VAL A 102 3.92 5.05 -8.76
CA VAL A 102 3.17 4.21 -9.72
C VAL A 102 4.01 3.84 -10.95
N PRO A 103 4.73 4.76 -11.63
CA PRO A 103 5.67 4.37 -12.69
C PRO A 103 6.80 3.45 -12.21
N LEU A 104 7.30 3.62 -10.99
CA LEU A 104 8.35 2.77 -10.42
C LEU A 104 7.84 1.36 -10.09
N LEU A 105 6.54 1.20 -9.82
CA LEU A 105 5.93 -0.11 -9.64
C LEU A 105 6.00 -0.92 -10.93
N ASP A 106 5.67 -0.31 -12.07
CA ASP A 106 5.72 -0.98 -13.38
C ASP A 106 7.17 -1.36 -13.78
N LEU A 107 8.17 -0.67 -13.23
CA LEU A 107 9.60 -1.01 -13.42
C LEU A 107 10.03 -2.24 -12.61
N TYR A 108 9.51 -2.42 -11.40
CA TYR A 108 9.98 -3.42 -10.43
C TYR A 108 9.06 -4.63 -10.25
N PHE A 109 7.80 -4.49 -10.65
CA PHE A 109 6.73 -5.47 -10.55
C PHE A 109 5.98 -5.49 -11.87
N ASN A 110 5.60 -6.67 -12.35
CA ASN A 110 5.06 -6.82 -13.69
C ASN A 110 3.68 -6.15 -13.81
N LYS A 111 3.63 -4.93 -14.38
CA LYS A 111 2.39 -4.15 -14.62
C LYS A 111 1.57 -3.84 -13.35
N LEU A 112 2.18 -3.88 -12.17
CA LEU A 112 1.47 -3.66 -10.91
C LEU A 112 0.94 -2.22 -10.77
N GLY A 113 1.68 -1.23 -11.27
CA GLY A 113 1.24 0.16 -11.28
C GLY A 113 0.05 0.39 -12.23
N ALA A 114 0.05 -0.26 -13.40
CA ALA A 114 -1.11 -0.30 -14.28
C ALA A 114 -2.32 -0.98 -13.62
N TYR A 115 -2.12 -2.13 -12.98
CA TYR A 115 -3.15 -2.86 -12.26
C TYR A 115 -3.82 -2.00 -11.16
N LEU A 116 -3.03 -1.36 -10.30
CA LEU A 116 -3.56 -0.52 -9.21
C LEU A 116 -4.30 0.73 -9.71
N ARG A 117 -3.92 1.25 -10.90
CA ARG A 117 -4.65 2.35 -11.54
C ARG A 117 -5.99 1.92 -12.13
N SER A 118 -6.08 0.71 -12.67
CA SER A 118 -7.33 0.17 -13.21
C SER A 118 -8.27 -0.30 -12.10
N ASN A 119 -7.71 -0.84 -11.01
CA ASN A 119 -8.44 -1.37 -9.86
C ASN A 119 -8.30 -0.44 -8.65
N ARG A 120 -8.59 0.86 -8.83
CA ARG A 120 -8.54 1.82 -7.73
C ARG A 120 -9.49 1.40 -6.63
N ILE A 121 -8.95 1.26 -5.43
CA ILE A 121 -9.68 0.92 -4.22
C ILE A 121 -10.69 2.02 -3.87
N ASP A 122 -10.37 3.28 -4.16
CA ASP A 122 -11.32 4.39 -4.04
C ASP A 122 -12.61 4.18 -4.85
N ASN A 123 -12.53 3.45 -5.97
CA ASN A 123 -13.69 3.19 -6.82
C ASN A 123 -14.63 2.13 -6.24
N LEU A 124 -14.14 1.23 -5.38
CA LEU A 124 -14.98 0.20 -4.75
C LEU A 124 -16.09 0.85 -3.90
N PHE A 125 -15.77 1.99 -3.28
CA PHE A 125 -16.68 2.77 -2.44
C PHE A 125 -17.57 3.75 -3.21
N GLN A 126 -17.69 3.62 -4.54
CA GLN A 126 -18.65 4.39 -5.30
C GLN A 126 -20.08 3.85 -5.08
N GLY A 127 -21.07 4.74 -5.16
CA GLY A 127 -22.49 4.37 -5.09
C GLY A 127 -23.08 4.15 -3.69
N ILE A 128 -22.27 4.20 -2.62
CA ILE A 128 -22.74 4.03 -1.23
C ILE A 128 -23.02 5.36 -0.49
N GLY A 129 -23.18 6.47 -1.22
CA GLY A 129 -23.35 7.80 -0.62
C GLY A 129 -22.07 8.38 0.03
N PHE A 130 -20.92 7.74 -0.19
CA PHE A 130 -19.61 8.23 0.22
C PHE A 130 -18.89 8.83 -0.98
N HIS A 131 -18.97 10.15 -1.19
CA HIS A 131 -18.48 10.77 -2.42
C HIS A 131 -16.95 10.92 -2.43
N ARG A 132 -16.39 11.24 -3.60
CA ARG A 132 -14.93 11.33 -3.81
C ARG A 132 -14.24 12.32 -2.85
N TYR A 133 -14.85 13.47 -2.59
CA TYR A 133 -14.27 14.45 -1.67
C TYR A 133 -14.36 13.99 -0.21
N ASP A 134 -15.44 13.32 0.19
CA ASP A 134 -15.55 12.73 1.53
C ASP A 134 -14.47 11.66 1.75
N ARG A 135 -14.20 10.84 0.73
CA ARG A 135 -13.13 9.84 0.74
C ARG A 135 -11.74 10.47 0.86
N ALA A 136 -11.49 11.54 0.09
CA ALA A 136 -10.25 12.30 0.18
C ALA A 136 -10.07 12.94 1.57
N THR A 137 -11.12 13.54 2.13
CA THR A 137 -11.09 14.12 3.48
C THR A 137 -10.81 13.06 4.54
N LEU A 138 -11.43 11.87 4.44
CA LEU A 138 -11.11 10.77 5.34
C LEU A 138 -9.65 10.32 5.20
N ALA A 139 -9.14 10.19 3.97
CA ALA A 139 -7.74 9.85 3.73
C ALA A 139 -6.78 10.87 4.36
N GLU A 140 -7.01 12.17 4.12
CA GLU A 140 -6.22 13.26 4.68
C GLU A 140 -6.21 13.26 6.22
N MET A 141 -7.36 12.95 6.84
CA MET A 141 -7.47 12.80 8.29
C MET A 141 -6.61 11.67 8.88
N VAL A 142 -6.24 10.67 8.08
CA VAL A 142 -5.35 9.57 8.49
C VAL A 142 -3.92 9.75 7.97
N MET A 143 -3.66 10.83 7.23
CA MET A 143 -2.32 11.22 6.83
C MET A 143 -1.74 12.17 7.87
N THR A 144 -0.43 12.15 8.01
CA THR A 144 0.32 13.14 8.80
C THR A 144 1.66 13.39 8.15
N GLU A 145 2.13 14.62 8.25
CA GLU A 145 3.43 15.02 7.74
C GLU A 145 4.50 14.85 8.82
N SER A 146 5.61 14.21 8.47
CA SER A 146 6.76 14.06 9.35
C SER A 146 8.04 14.17 8.53
N GLY A 147 8.86 15.18 8.83
CA GLY A 147 10.13 15.41 8.12
C GLY A 147 9.97 15.67 6.63
N GLY A 148 8.94 16.44 6.22
CA GLY A 148 8.66 16.77 4.82
C GLY A 148 8.10 15.61 3.99
N ARG A 149 7.61 14.54 4.64
CA ARG A 149 7.00 13.38 3.99
C ARG A 149 5.71 13.01 4.67
N PHE A 150 4.71 12.63 3.88
CA PHE A 150 3.47 12.08 4.40
C PHE A 150 3.64 10.61 4.82
N ARG A 151 3.06 10.27 5.97
CA ARG A 151 2.89 8.90 6.48
C ARG A 151 1.46 8.67 6.95
N LEU A 152 1.10 7.42 7.14
CA LEU A 152 -0.12 7.07 7.87
C LEU A 152 0.02 7.47 9.34
N SER A 153 -1.05 8.01 9.92
CA SER A 153 -1.13 8.27 11.34
C SER A 153 -1.42 7.00 12.12
N THR A 154 -0.94 6.96 13.36
CA THR A 154 -1.36 5.95 14.33
C THR A 154 -2.84 6.14 14.68
N PHE A 155 -3.45 5.11 15.27
CA PHE A 155 -4.84 5.19 15.73
C PHE A 155 -5.02 6.28 16.81
N ILE A 156 -4.03 6.44 17.69
CA ILE A 156 -4.06 7.45 18.76
C ILE A 156 -4.06 8.87 18.15
N GLU A 157 -3.21 9.12 17.16
CA GLU A 157 -3.16 10.40 16.44
C GLU A 157 -4.47 10.70 15.70
N PHE A 158 -5.05 9.69 15.03
CA PHE A 158 -6.34 9.83 14.37
C PHE A 158 -7.46 10.13 15.37
N ARG A 159 -7.54 9.33 16.44
CA ARG A 159 -8.55 9.50 17.49
C ARG A 159 -8.49 10.89 18.13
N ALA A 160 -7.29 11.35 18.47
CA ALA A 160 -7.11 12.69 19.04
C ALA A 160 -7.64 13.79 18.11
N ARG A 161 -7.42 13.66 16.79
CA ARG A 161 -7.95 14.61 15.79
C ARG A 161 -9.46 14.50 15.60
N TYR A 162 -10.01 13.29 15.66
CA TYR A 162 -11.43 13.03 15.54
C TYR A 162 -12.24 13.52 16.75
N GLU A 163 -11.70 13.32 17.96
CA GLU A 163 -12.37 13.67 19.22
C GLU A 163 -12.11 15.12 19.66
N SER A 164 -11.16 15.83 19.03
CA SER A 164 -10.83 17.22 19.35
C SER A 164 -12.03 18.15 19.18
N GLU A 165 -12.38 18.88 20.25
CA GLU A 165 -13.47 19.87 20.25
C GLU A 165 -13.17 21.08 19.33
N SER A 166 -11.89 21.39 19.11
CA SER A 166 -11.46 22.45 18.19
C SER A 166 -11.51 22.05 16.71
N SER A 167 -11.90 20.80 16.40
CA SER A 167 -11.89 20.23 15.06
C SER A 167 -13.32 19.96 14.56
N ASN A 168 -13.58 20.28 13.30
CA ASN A 168 -14.84 19.91 12.61
C ASN A 168 -14.80 18.48 12.05
N ALA A 169 -13.86 17.64 12.48
CA ALA A 169 -13.66 16.29 11.96
C ALA A 169 -14.91 15.42 12.01
N LYS A 170 -15.70 15.48 13.10
CA LYS A 170 -16.94 14.70 13.23
C LYS A 170 -17.96 15.08 12.15
N ASP A 171 -18.11 16.37 11.88
CA ASP A 171 -19.05 16.86 10.86
C ASP A 171 -18.58 16.50 9.46
N TRP A 172 -17.28 16.66 9.17
CA TRP A 172 -16.71 16.30 7.88
C TRP A 172 -16.75 14.80 7.59
N LEU A 173 -16.66 13.95 8.61
CA LEU A 173 -16.68 12.50 8.46
C LEU A 173 -18.06 11.87 8.64
N LYS A 174 -19.09 12.67 8.96
CA LYS A 174 -20.48 12.21 9.04
C LYS A 174 -20.97 11.49 7.78
N PRO A 175 -20.63 11.92 6.54
CA PRO A 175 -20.99 11.20 5.33
C PRO A 175 -20.37 9.79 5.29
N ALA A 176 -19.11 9.63 5.70
CA ALA A 176 -18.43 8.34 5.74
C ALA A 176 -19.09 7.37 6.72
N VAL A 177 -19.42 7.85 7.94
CA VAL A 177 -20.16 7.06 8.95
C VAL A 177 -21.52 6.62 8.39
N SER A 178 -22.26 7.56 7.80
CA SER A 178 -23.59 7.29 7.25
C SER A 178 -23.54 6.26 6.12
N ALA A 179 -22.55 6.34 5.23
CA ALA A 179 -22.35 5.40 4.13
C ALA A 179 -22.01 3.98 4.62
N ILE A 180 -21.13 3.86 5.63
CA ILE A 180 -20.78 2.56 6.24
C ILE A 180 -22.03 1.94 6.89
N ASN A 181 -22.76 2.71 7.69
CA ASN A 181 -23.88 2.20 8.46
C ASN A 181 -25.15 1.93 7.64
N SER A 182 -25.24 2.51 6.44
CA SER A 182 -26.34 2.26 5.50
C SER A 182 -26.04 1.16 4.47
N MET A 183 -24.86 0.56 4.51
CA MET A 183 -24.44 -0.45 3.54
C MET A 183 -25.25 -1.73 3.68
N SER A 184 -25.80 -2.23 2.57
CA SER A 184 -26.51 -3.50 2.57
C SER A 184 -25.53 -4.68 2.72
N PRO A 185 -25.96 -5.81 3.31
CA PRO A 185 -25.14 -7.02 3.38
C PRO A 185 -24.63 -7.49 2.01
N MET A 186 -25.45 -7.33 0.96
CA MET A 186 -25.06 -7.67 -0.41
C MET A 186 -23.88 -6.81 -0.89
N LYS A 187 -23.93 -5.49 -0.69
CA LYS A 187 -22.83 -4.59 -1.09
C LYS A 187 -21.58 -4.82 -0.25
N LEU A 188 -21.74 -5.14 1.03
CA LEU A 188 -20.64 -5.49 1.91
C LEU A 188 -19.91 -6.76 1.45
N ASN A 189 -20.65 -7.80 1.07
CA ASN A 189 -20.09 -9.03 0.50
C ASN A 189 -19.39 -8.79 -0.85
N GLU A 190 -19.96 -7.94 -1.71
CA GLU A 190 -19.32 -7.51 -2.97
C GLU A 190 -17.97 -6.84 -2.69
N LEU A 191 -17.92 -5.87 -1.76
CA LEU A 191 -16.68 -5.20 -1.36
C LEU A 191 -15.66 -6.18 -0.77
N LEU A 192 -16.09 -7.12 0.07
CA LEU A 192 -15.22 -8.16 0.63
C LEU A 192 -14.60 -9.01 -0.48
N GLY A 193 -15.39 -9.40 -1.48
CA GLY A 193 -14.90 -10.15 -2.64
C GLY A 193 -13.87 -9.36 -3.45
N GLU A 194 -14.19 -8.11 -3.80
CA GLU A 194 -13.29 -7.25 -4.58
C GLU A 194 -11.98 -6.96 -3.84
N MET A 195 -12.04 -6.62 -2.55
CA MET A 195 -10.84 -6.38 -1.74
C MET A 195 -10.00 -7.65 -1.58
N THR A 196 -10.63 -8.82 -1.41
CA THR A 196 -9.92 -10.10 -1.33
C THR A 196 -9.17 -10.41 -2.63
N THR A 197 -9.78 -10.16 -3.79
CA THR A 197 -9.10 -10.27 -5.09
C THR A 197 -7.88 -9.35 -5.16
N ILE A 198 -8.02 -8.07 -4.78
CA ILE A 198 -6.91 -7.11 -4.80
C ILE A 198 -5.77 -7.54 -3.87
N ILE A 199 -6.09 -8.03 -2.66
CA ILE A 199 -5.10 -8.52 -1.69
C ILE A 199 -4.35 -9.74 -2.24
N ASN A 200 -5.06 -10.69 -2.85
CA ASN A 200 -4.45 -11.89 -3.43
C ASN A 200 -3.55 -11.55 -4.62
N ASP A 201 -3.97 -10.64 -5.49
CA ASP A 201 -3.17 -10.16 -6.61
C ASP A 201 -1.92 -9.42 -6.13
N LEU A 202 -2.05 -8.56 -5.12
CA LEU A 202 -0.91 -7.90 -4.46
C LEU A 202 0.05 -8.93 -3.85
N SER A 203 -0.47 -9.93 -3.14
CA SER A 203 0.34 -10.98 -2.51
C SER A 203 1.14 -11.76 -3.56
N LYS A 204 0.49 -12.14 -4.66
CA LYS A 204 1.12 -12.87 -5.77
C LYS A 204 2.21 -12.06 -6.46
N GLU A 205 1.96 -10.79 -6.79
CA GLU A 205 2.92 -9.96 -7.52
C GLU A 205 4.09 -9.50 -6.65
N THR A 206 3.86 -9.31 -5.34
CA THR A 206 4.88 -8.80 -4.42
C THR A 206 5.65 -9.89 -3.67
N GLY A 207 5.08 -11.10 -3.57
CA GLY A 207 5.58 -12.19 -2.73
C GLY A 207 5.37 -11.96 -1.24
N VAL A 208 4.60 -10.95 -0.84
CA VAL A 208 4.21 -10.72 0.56
C VAL A 208 3.04 -11.64 0.88
N PRO A 209 3.14 -12.53 1.88
CA PRO A 209 2.04 -13.43 2.22
C PRO A 209 0.83 -12.63 2.69
N THR A 210 -0.36 -13.04 2.28
CA THR A 210 -1.61 -12.53 2.87
C THR A 210 -2.04 -13.40 4.05
N THR A 211 -2.67 -12.76 5.04
CA THR A 211 -3.30 -13.49 6.14
C THR A 211 -4.76 -13.85 5.87
N ILE A 212 -5.35 -13.29 4.81
CA ILE A 212 -6.77 -13.43 4.50
C ILE A 212 -7.11 -14.90 4.24
N ASN A 213 -7.95 -15.44 5.12
CA ASN A 213 -8.61 -16.74 4.97
C ASN A 213 -10.11 -16.54 5.19
N LEU A 214 -10.73 -15.79 4.28
CA LEU A 214 -12.17 -15.63 4.24
C LEU A 214 -12.75 -16.88 3.57
N ARG A 215 -13.76 -17.49 4.20
CA ARG A 215 -14.41 -18.68 3.65
C ARG A 215 -15.01 -18.31 2.30
N SER A 216 -14.49 -18.92 1.25
CA SER A 216 -15.19 -19.01 -0.03
C SER A 216 -16.39 -19.92 0.17
N GLU A 217 -17.55 -19.34 0.45
CA GLU A 217 -18.84 -20.04 0.29
C GLU A 217 -19.27 -20.02 -1.18
#